data_AF-A0A940TUI3-F1
#
_entry.id   AF-A0A940TUI3-F1
#
_cell.length_a   1.000
_cell.length_b   1.000
_cell.length_c   1.000
_cell.angle_alpha   90.00
_cell.angle_beta   90.00
_cell.angle_gamma   90.00
#
_symmetry.space_group_name_H-M   'P 1'
#
loop_
_entity.id
_entity.type
_entity.pdbx_description
1 polymer ?
#
loop_
_entity_poly.entity_id
_entity_poly.type
_entity_poly.pdbx_seq_one_letter_code
_entity_poly.pdbx_strand_id
1 'polypeptide(L)'
;MKTKSIIIIVALVIGFVLIFSAFTGGVLVGRAFELAPPQALSQSLSQVAENLQSGLKTQTSGGPEDLEQLFSPFWQAWEVVNKQYVEQPVDQTKLMRGAITGMLDALGDDHSSYLDPEMMKRFEAALNGEAYDGIGATVDVQSEYLTIISPFAGS
;
A
#
# COMPACT_ATOMS: atom_id res chain seq x y z
N MET A 1 36.14 -7.39 -73.75
CA MET A 1 35.66 -6.37 -72.78
C MET A 1 34.19 -6.54 -72.37
N LYS A 2 33.29 -7.05 -73.25
CA LYS A 2 31.84 -7.11 -73.00
C LYS A 2 31.39 -8.10 -71.90
N THR A 3 32.10 -9.21 -71.68
CA THR A 3 31.67 -10.27 -70.73
C THR A 3 31.76 -9.85 -69.26
N LYS A 4 32.78 -9.07 -68.88
CA LYS A 4 32.94 -8.59 -67.49
C LYS A 4 31.87 -7.58 -67.11
N SER A 5 31.50 -6.69 -68.05
CA SER A 5 30.43 -5.71 -67.85
C SER A 5 29.05 -6.39 -67.70
N ILE A 6 28.78 -7.47 -68.42
CA ILE A 6 27.51 -8.23 -68.30
C ILE A 6 27.39 -8.88 -66.92
N ILE A 7 28.47 -9.47 -66.40
CA ILE A 7 28.47 -10.10 -65.06
C ILE A 7 28.22 -9.05 -63.97
N ILE A 8 28.81 -7.85 -64.08
CA ILE A 8 28.58 -6.76 -63.14
C ILE A 8 27.11 -6.30 -63.16
N ILE A 9 26.50 -6.19 -64.34
CA ILE A 9 25.08 -5.79 -64.48
C ILE A 9 24.15 -6.85 -63.87
N VAL A 10 24.41 -8.14 -64.11
CA VAL A 10 23.61 -9.23 -63.53
C VAL A 10 23.74 -9.25 -62.00
N ALA A 11 24.94 -9.04 -61.46
CA ALA A 11 25.14 -8.95 -60.02
C ALA A 11 24.38 -7.78 -59.38
N LEU A 12 24.33 -6.62 -60.07
CA LEU A 12 23.57 -5.45 -59.64
C LEU A 12 22.06 -5.72 -59.62
N VAL A 13 21.53 -6.38 -60.64
CA VAL A 13 20.10 -6.74 -60.72
C VAL A 13 19.71 -7.73 -59.62
N ILE A 14 20.53 -8.76 -59.37
CA ILE A 14 20.29 -9.72 -58.28
C ILE A 14 20.32 -9.01 -56.92
N GLY A 15 21.30 -8.13 -56.71
CA GLY A 15 21.37 -7.33 -55.48
C GLY A 15 20.12 -6.47 -55.27
N PHE A 16 19.62 -5.83 -56.33
CA PHE A 16 18.41 -5.02 -56.25
C PHE A 16 17.15 -5.85 -55.93
N VAL A 17 17.03 -7.05 -56.52
CA VAL A 17 15.93 -7.99 -56.24
C VAL A 17 15.96 -8.46 -54.77
N LEU A 18 17.15 -8.73 -54.22
CA LEU A 18 17.29 -9.14 -52.82
C LEU A 18 16.93 -8.03 -51.83
N ILE A 19 17.24 -6.77 -52.16
CA ILE A 19 16.88 -5.62 -51.31
C ILE A 19 15.36 -5.40 -51.34
N PHE A 20 14.74 -5.50 -52.52
CA PHE A 20 13.29 -5.33 -52.66
C PHE A 20 12.48 -6.44 -51.97
N SER A 21 12.95 -7.68 -52.00
CA SER A 21 12.28 -8.79 -51.30
C SER A 21 12.37 -8.64 -49.79
N ALA A 22 13.52 -8.25 -49.25
CA ALA A 22 13.70 -7.99 -47.82
C ALA A 22 12.81 -6.84 -47.33
N PHE A 23 12.73 -5.75 -48.10
CA PHE A 23 11.89 -4.60 -47.77
C PHE A 23 10.39 -4.97 -47.80
N THR A 24 9.95 -5.70 -48.82
CA THR A 24 8.54 -6.12 -48.96
C THR A 24 8.12 -7.12 -47.87
N GLY A 25 9.01 -8.06 -47.52
CA GLY A 25 8.77 -9.01 -46.42
C GLY A 25 8.63 -8.33 -45.06
N GLY A 26 9.48 -7.33 -44.78
CA GLY A 26 9.41 -6.56 -43.54
C GLY A 26 8.12 -5.76 -43.38
N VAL A 27 7.64 -5.12 -44.46
CA VAL A 27 6.37 -4.38 -44.45
C VAL A 27 5.18 -5.30 -44.21
N LEU A 28 5.18 -6.51 -44.78
CA LEU A 28 4.10 -7.48 -44.58
C LEU A 28 4.04 -8.00 -43.13
N VAL A 29 5.19 -8.31 -42.54
CA VAL A 29 5.30 -8.73 -41.14
C VAL A 29 4.89 -7.61 -40.19
N GLY A 30 5.32 -6.36 -40.45
CA GLY A 30 4.92 -5.20 -39.66
C GLY A 30 3.40 -4.99 -39.67
N ARG A 31 2.77 -5.10 -40.84
CA ARG A 31 1.30 -5.00 -40.97
C ARG A 31 0.56 -6.20 -40.36
N ALA A 32 1.12 -7.40 -40.45
CA ALA A 32 0.52 -8.59 -39.85
C ALA A 32 0.59 -8.56 -38.31
N PHE A 33 1.67 -8.02 -37.74
CA PHE A 33 1.81 -7.81 -36.30
C PHE A 33 0.89 -6.69 -35.78
N GLU A 34 0.55 -5.72 -36.63
CA GLU A 34 -0.38 -4.62 -36.32
C GLU A 34 -1.87 -5.03 -36.45
N LEU A 35 -2.16 -6.14 -37.15
CA LEU A 35 -3.52 -6.71 -37.30
C LEU A 35 -3.84 -7.84 -36.30
N ALA A 36 -2.87 -8.27 -35.48
CA ALA A 36 -3.11 -9.18 -34.37
C ALA A 36 -3.30 -8.34 -33.09
N PRO A 37 -4.53 -7.95 -32.72
CA PRO A 37 -4.74 -7.13 -31.55
C PRO A 37 -4.26 -7.90 -30.29
N PRO A 38 -3.38 -7.33 -29.45
CA PRO A 38 -3.06 -7.86 -28.12
C PRO A 38 -4.28 -7.84 -27.16
N GLN A 39 -5.46 -7.53 -27.68
CA GLN A 39 -6.69 -7.32 -26.95
C GLN A 39 -7.24 -8.61 -26.33
N ALA A 40 -6.92 -9.79 -26.89
CA ALA A 40 -7.36 -11.06 -26.30
C ALA A 40 -6.69 -11.34 -24.94
N LEU A 41 -5.43 -10.94 -24.78
CA LEU A 41 -4.72 -11.03 -23.49
C LEU A 41 -5.09 -9.88 -22.56
N SER A 42 -5.36 -8.68 -23.08
CA SER A 42 -5.82 -7.58 -22.23
C SER A 42 -7.23 -7.82 -21.70
N GLN A 43 -8.13 -8.41 -22.48
CA GLN A 43 -9.50 -8.72 -22.06
C GLN A 43 -9.54 -9.80 -20.98
N SER A 44 -8.70 -10.83 -21.08
CA SER A 44 -8.61 -11.87 -20.04
C SER A 44 -7.98 -11.34 -18.75
N LEU A 45 -6.97 -10.47 -18.83
CA LEU A 45 -6.38 -9.79 -17.66
C LEU A 45 -7.37 -8.82 -17.01
N SER A 46 -8.16 -8.08 -17.80
CA SER A 46 -9.22 -7.20 -17.28
C SER A 46 -10.33 -7.99 -16.57
N GLN A 47 -10.76 -9.13 -17.13
CA GLN A 47 -11.75 -9.99 -16.48
C GLN A 47 -11.22 -10.65 -15.20
N VAL A 48 -9.95 -11.06 -15.18
CA VAL A 48 -9.32 -11.57 -13.95
C VAL A 48 -9.22 -10.48 -12.89
N ALA A 49 -8.88 -9.24 -13.26
CA ALA A 49 -8.85 -8.10 -12.34
C ALA A 49 -10.24 -7.73 -11.78
N GLU A 50 -11.28 -7.77 -12.61
CA GLU A 50 -12.68 -7.49 -12.22
C GLU A 50 -13.24 -8.60 -11.30
N ASN A 51 -12.89 -9.85 -11.56
CA ASN A 51 -13.27 -11.00 -10.71
C ASN A 51 -12.51 -11.00 -9.37
N LEU A 52 -11.25 -10.56 -9.33
CA LEU A 52 -10.51 -10.36 -8.09
C LEU A 52 -11.12 -9.24 -7.23
N GLN A 53 -11.58 -8.14 -7.84
CA GLN A 53 -12.27 -7.04 -7.14
C GLN A 53 -13.65 -7.45 -6.61
N SER A 54 -14.39 -8.26 -7.35
CA SER A 54 -15.72 -8.73 -6.92
C SER A 54 -15.64 -9.78 -5.82
N GLY A 55 -14.58 -10.59 -5.78
CA GLY A 55 -14.34 -11.58 -4.71
C GLY A 55 -13.93 -10.99 -3.35
N LEU A 56 -13.54 -9.71 -3.31
CA LEU A 56 -13.19 -8.98 -2.09
C LEU A 56 -14.38 -8.19 -1.49
N LYS A 57 -15.53 -8.12 -2.18
CA LYS A 57 -16.79 -7.58 -1.63
C LYS A 57 -17.47 -8.62 -0.73
N THR A 58 -16.75 -9.11 0.28
CA THR A 58 -17.31 -9.90 1.36
C THR A 58 -18.01 -8.96 2.32
N GLN A 59 -19.32 -9.16 2.45
CA GLN A 59 -20.29 -8.58 3.38
C GLN A 59 -19.69 -7.99 4.67
N THR A 60 -19.25 -6.75 4.59
CA THR A 60 -19.30 -5.79 5.70
C THR A 60 -20.44 -4.85 5.33
N SER A 61 -21.32 -4.51 6.26
CA SER A 61 -22.43 -3.58 6.03
C SER A 61 -21.89 -2.20 5.66
N GLY A 62 -21.63 -1.97 4.37
CA GLY A 62 -21.05 -0.76 3.81
C GLY A 62 -20.23 -1.10 2.57
N GLY A 63 -20.67 -0.64 1.40
CA GLY A 63 -19.89 -0.76 0.17
C GLY A 63 -18.56 0.01 0.27
N PRO A 64 -17.62 -0.19 -0.68
CA PRO A 64 -16.39 0.60 -0.74
C PRO A 64 -16.64 2.13 -0.73
N GLU A 65 -17.74 2.56 -1.35
CA GLU A 65 -18.20 3.95 -1.39
C GLU A 65 -18.64 4.47 -0.01
N ASP A 66 -19.28 3.62 0.80
CA ASP A 66 -19.74 3.98 2.15
C ASP A 66 -18.55 4.16 3.11
N LEU A 67 -17.50 3.34 2.96
CA LEU A 67 -16.27 3.48 3.75
C LEU A 67 -15.48 4.73 3.37
N GLU A 68 -15.38 5.04 2.08
CA GLU A 68 -14.71 6.26 1.62
C GLU A 68 -15.40 7.51 2.16
N GLN A 69 -16.74 7.54 2.11
CA GLN A 69 -17.51 8.63 2.68
C GLN A 69 -17.35 8.73 4.20
N LEU A 70 -17.36 7.60 4.92
CA LEU A 70 -17.19 7.54 6.38
C LEU A 70 -15.83 8.09 6.83
N PHE A 71 -14.76 7.77 6.11
CA PHE A 71 -13.39 8.21 6.45
C PHE A 71 -13.01 9.57 5.85
N SER A 72 -13.84 10.18 5.01
CA SER A 72 -13.54 11.50 4.41
C SER A 72 -13.21 12.59 5.45
N PRO A 73 -13.96 12.76 6.55
CA PRO A 73 -13.64 13.77 7.57
C PRO A 73 -12.32 13.48 8.30
N PHE A 74 -11.97 12.21 8.50
CA PHE A 74 -10.72 11.81 9.12
C PHE A 74 -9.52 12.28 8.29
N TRP A 75 -9.55 12.05 6.97
CA TRP A 75 -8.46 12.47 6.08
C TRP A 75 -8.34 13.99 5.96
N GLN A 76 -9.46 14.70 5.98
CA GLN A 76 -9.46 16.17 6.02
C GLN A 76 -8.77 16.69 7.28
N ALA A 77 -9.11 16.14 8.46
CA ALA A 77 -8.46 16.50 9.71
C ALA A 77 -6.96 16.17 9.70
N TRP A 78 -6.60 14.98 9.21
CA TRP A 78 -5.21 14.57 9.03
C TRP A 78 -4.42 15.55 8.17
N GLU A 79 -4.98 15.98 7.03
CA GLU A 79 -4.37 16.94 6.12
C GLU A 79 -4.22 18.33 6.74
N VAL A 80 -5.26 18.81 7.44
CA VAL A 80 -5.24 20.10 8.13
C VAL A 80 -4.12 20.13 9.18
N VAL A 81 -4.03 19.11 10.03
CA VAL A 81 -2.95 19.02 11.04
C VAL A 81 -1.59 18.99 10.34
N ASN A 82 -1.45 18.19 9.28
CA ASN A 82 -0.21 18.07 8.54
C ASN A 82 0.25 19.33 7.83
N LYS A 83 -0.66 20.22 7.43
CA LYS A 83 -0.33 21.43 6.67
C LYS A 83 -0.32 22.70 7.50
N GLN A 84 -1.17 22.78 8.51
CA GLN A 84 -1.50 24.03 9.20
C GLN A 84 -1.09 24.02 10.68
N TYR A 85 -0.61 22.89 11.22
CA TYR A 85 -0.08 22.86 12.58
C TYR A 85 1.18 23.72 12.71
N VAL A 86 1.33 24.37 13.87
CA VAL A 86 2.35 25.41 14.11
C VAL A 86 3.76 24.82 14.14
N GLU A 87 3.93 23.65 14.77
CA GLU A 87 5.24 23.02 14.93
C GLU A 87 5.43 21.90 13.91
N GLN A 88 6.24 22.19 12.90
CA GLN A 88 6.50 21.28 11.78
C GLN A 88 7.96 20.78 11.79
N PRO A 89 8.21 19.53 11.35
CA PRO A 89 7.24 18.56 10.85
C PRO A 89 6.50 17.83 11.98
N VAL A 90 5.22 17.53 11.76
CA VAL A 90 4.46 16.66 12.67
C VAL A 90 4.94 15.20 12.60
N ASP A 91 4.97 14.54 13.76
CA ASP A 91 5.26 13.11 13.87
C ASP A 91 4.06 12.27 13.42
N GLN A 92 4.13 11.74 12.20
CA GLN A 92 3.08 10.89 11.61
C GLN A 92 2.81 9.64 12.43
N THR A 93 3.85 9.07 13.06
CA THR A 93 3.71 7.84 13.83
C THR A 93 2.93 8.13 15.11
N LYS A 94 3.23 9.26 15.76
CA LYS A 94 2.48 9.72 16.93
C LYS A 94 1.02 10.02 16.58
N LEU A 95 0.75 10.69 15.45
CA LEU A 95 -0.62 10.96 15.00
C LEU A 95 -1.41 9.68 14.71
N MET A 96 -0.80 8.73 14.00
CA MET A 96 -1.41 7.44 13.70
C MET A 96 -1.77 6.66 14.97
N ARG A 97 -0.82 6.55 15.91
CA ARG A 97 -1.05 5.87 17.19
C ARG A 97 -2.12 6.56 18.04
N GLY A 98 -2.13 7.89 18.05
CA GLY A 98 -3.17 8.68 18.70
C GLY A 98 -4.56 8.42 18.10
N ALA A 99 -4.66 8.31 16.77
CA ALA A 99 -5.91 7.96 16.10
C ALA A 99 -6.40 6.55 16.49
N ILE A 100 -5.50 5.56 16.55
CA ILE A 100 -5.84 4.19 17.01
C ILE A 100 -6.32 4.21 18.46
N THR A 101 -5.62 4.94 19.34
CA THR A 101 -5.98 5.05 20.76
C THR A 101 -7.36 5.68 20.92
N GLY A 102 -7.63 6.81 20.24
CA GLY A 102 -8.93 7.46 20.30
C GLY A 102 -10.08 6.62 19.74
N MET A 103 -9.82 5.75 18.76
CA MET A 103 -10.83 4.78 18.29
C MET A 103 -11.18 3.74 19.36
N LEU A 104 -10.19 3.26 20.12
CA LEU A 104 -10.42 2.32 21.21
C LEU A 104 -11.10 2.99 22.40
N ASP A 105 -10.69 4.21 22.76
CA ASP A 105 -11.33 4.99 23.82
C ASP A 105 -12.83 5.23 23.54
N ALA A 106 -13.19 5.43 22.26
CA ALA A 106 -14.57 5.61 21.83
C ALA A 106 -15.46 4.35 22.06
N LEU A 107 -14.87 3.17 22.31
CA LEU A 107 -15.61 1.98 22.69
C LEU A 107 -16.15 2.07 24.13
N GLY A 108 -15.54 2.90 24.98
CA GLY A 108 -15.87 2.96 26.40
C GLY A 108 -15.59 1.66 27.16
N ASP A 109 -14.68 0.83 26.65
CA ASP A 109 -14.25 -0.43 27.25
C ASP A 109 -12.89 -0.27 27.92
N ASP A 110 -12.86 -0.29 29.24
CA ASP A 110 -11.65 -0.17 30.08
C ASP A 110 -10.63 -1.30 29.84
N HIS A 111 -11.03 -2.38 29.17
CA HIS A 111 -10.16 -3.51 28.87
C HIS A 111 -9.57 -3.47 27.45
N SER A 112 -9.96 -2.50 26.63
CA SER A 112 -9.47 -2.34 25.26
C SER A 112 -8.46 -1.20 25.19
N SER A 113 -7.19 -1.51 24.92
CA SER A 113 -6.13 -0.51 24.77
C SER A 113 -5.12 -0.87 23.68
N TYR A 114 -4.48 0.15 23.13
CA TYR A 114 -3.42 0.00 22.12
C TYR A 114 -2.04 0.10 22.78
N LEU A 115 -1.23 -0.95 22.62
CA LEU A 115 0.16 -0.97 23.08
C LEU A 115 1.10 -0.67 21.90
N ASP A 116 1.79 0.45 21.99
CA ASP A 116 2.88 0.76 21.07
C ASP A 116 4.13 -0.13 21.35
N PRO A 117 5.12 -0.17 20.44
CA PRO A 117 6.26 -1.08 20.59
C PRO A 117 7.10 -0.86 21.84
N GLU A 118 7.19 0.36 22.38
CA GLU A 118 7.93 0.60 23.63
C GLU A 118 7.11 0.13 24.83
N MET A 119 5.80 0.43 24.86
CA MET A 119 4.91 -0.05 25.90
C MET A 119 4.85 -1.57 25.92
N MET A 120 4.78 -2.22 24.75
CA MET A 120 4.80 -3.68 24.64
C MET A 120 6.08 -4.27 25.23
N LYS A 121 7.25 -3.70 24.94
CA LYS A 121 8.52 -4.17 25.52
C LYS A 121 8.54 -4.06 27.04
N ARG A 122 8.02 -2.95 27.59
CA ARG A 122 7.90 -2.77 29.04
C ARG A 122 6.93 -3.76 29.65
N PHE A 123 5.81 -4.00 28.98
CA PHE A 123 4.82 -4.99 29.38
C PHE A 123 5.42 -6.40 29.41
N GLU A 124 6.14 -6.80 28.34
CA GLU A 124 6.85 -8.08 28.29
C GLU A 124 7.94 -8.19 29.37
N ALA A 125 8.74 -7.14 29.59
CA ALA A 125 9.74 -7.13 30.65
C ALA A 125 9.13 -7.26 32.05
N ALA A 126 7.97 -6.64 32.29
CA ALA A 126 7.21 -6.77 33.53
C ALA A 126 6.68 -8.21 33.70
N LEU A 127 6.14 -8.82 32.64
CA LEU A 127 5.67 -10.21 32.65
C LEU A 127 6.81 -11.21 32.90
N ASN A 128 7.99 -10.95 32.35
CA ASN A 128 9.19 -11.77 32.54
C ASN A 128 9.89 -11.53 33.88
N GLY A 129 9.40 -10.58 34.69
CA GLY A 129 10.00 -10.22 35.99
C GLY A 129 11.35 -9.52 35.88
N GLU A 130 11.72 -9.05 34.69
CA GLU A 130 13.00 -8.37 34.42
C GLU A 130 12.98 -6.91 34.86
N ALA A 131 11.79 -6.30 34.87
CA ALA A 131 11.56 -4.93 35.30
C ALA A 131 10.33 -4.84 36.21
N TYR A 132 10.52 -5.03 37.52
CA TYR A 132 9.62 -4.47 38.51
C TYR A 132 10.03 -2.99 38.69
N ASP A 133 9.36 -2.09 37.98
CA ASP A 133 9.54 -0.65 38.14
C ASP A 133 8.25 -0.05 38.71
N GLY A 134 8.34 0.53 39.91
CA GLY A 134 7.20 1.12 40.61
C GLY A 134 7.42 1.29 42.11
N ILE A 135 6.53 2.05 42.76
CA ILE A 135 6.52 2.29 44.22
C ILE A 135 5.91 1.14 45.03
N GLY A 136 5.48 0.07 44.35
CA GLY A 136 4.80 -1.05 44.98
C GLY A 136 3.41 -0.70 45.50
N ALA A 137 2.62 0.10 44.77
CA ALA A 137 1.25 0.42 45.16
C ALA A 137 0.31 0.46 43.96
N THR A 138 -0.93 0.00 44.14
CA THR A 138 -2.01 0.16 43.17
C THR A 138 -2.64 1.53 43.36
N VAL A 139 -2.81 2.28 42.27
CA VAL A 139 -3.40 3.63 42.27
C VAL A 139 -4.75 3.62 41.55
N ASP A 140 -5.69 4.41 42.07
CA ASP A 140 -6.93 4.77 41.40
C ASP A 140 -6.70 6.05 40.59
N VAL A 141 -7.10 6.00 39.32
CA VAL A 141 -7.04 7.10 38.35
C VAL A 141 -8.42 7.59 37.92
N GLN A 142 -9.51 6.94 38.36
CA GLN A 142 -10.88 7.33 38.02
C GLN A 142 -11.41 8.47 38.90
N SER A 143 -10.84 8.65 40.08
CA SER A 143 -11.21 9.71 41.02
C SER A 143 -10.66 11.09 40.60
N GLU A 144 -11.24 12.17 41.13
CA GLU A 144 -10.77 13.57 40.90
C GLU A 144 -9.30 13.76 41.31
N TYR A 145 -8.81 12.92 42.23
CA TYR A 145 -7.43 12.91 42.71
C TYR A 145 -6.81 11.52 42.54
N LEU A 146 -5.54 11.51 42.14
CA LEU A 146 -4.72 10.29 42.11
C LEU A 146 -4.60 9.74 43.54
N THR A 147 -5.21 8.58 43.77
CA THR A 147 -5.36 8.00 45.12
C THR A 147 -4.70 6.64 45.18
N ILE A 148 -3.92 6.37 46.24
CA ILE A 148 -3.35 5.04 46.45
C ILE A 148 -4.44 4.13 47.03
N ILE A 149 -4.74 3.03 46.34
CA ILE A 149 -5.71 2.01 46.77
C ILE A 149 -5.07 1.09 47.80
N SER A 150 -3.90 0.54 47.49
CA SER A 150 -3.17 -0.34 48.41
C SER A 150 -1.68 -0.39 48.08
N PRO A 151 -0.77 -0.26 49.07
CA PRO A 151 0.60 -0.71 48.92
C PRO A 151 0.68 -2.25 48.93
N PHE A 152 1.71 -2.81 48.30
CA PHE A 152 2.07 -4.21 48.41
C PHE A 152 2.86 -4.43 49.69
N ALA A 153 2.69 -5.61 50.32
CA ALA A 153 3.38 -5.91 51.57
C ALA A 153 4.90 -5.97 51.36
N GLY A 154 5.64 -5.09 52.04
CA GLY A 154 7.11 -5.06 52.01
C GLY A 154 7.74 -4.12 50.97
N SER A 155 6.94 -3.25 50.32
CA SER A 155 7.42 -2.13 49.49
C SER A 155 7.95 -0.96 50.32
#